data_AF-A0A9W7DKX1-F1
#
_entry.id   AF-A0A9W7DKX1-F1
#
_cell.length_a   1.000
_cell.length_b   1.000
_cell.length_c   1.000
_cell.angle_alpha   90.00
_cell.angle_beta   90.00
_cell.angle_gamma   90.00
#
_symmetry.space_group_name_H-M   'P 1'
#
loop_
_entity.id
_entity.type
_entity.pdbx_description
1 polymer ?
#
loop_
_entity_poly.entity_id
_entity_poly.type
_entity_poly.pdbx_seq_one_letter_code
_entity_poly.pdbx_strand_id
1 'polypeptide(L)'
;MSEDQSATTTAEMASTTHTTSKNTLKSYGRAFIHFIQSEPTVSLLAGGIAGALSRTAVSPMERVKVLYQVQGSSSSYNKGTMATVHQIFKEEGYKGLFRGNGINCIRIVPYTAVQYSVYQEMKKWLGTNEEGNLSVGNKLIAGSVCGLASVLVTYPMDLVKTRLSIQTAKSLALNKKSSTSSAGSATTRTTEPKKPMGMFKNVAHIYKYEGGFRALYRGLAPTSLGVAPYVALNFAIYEKLTELFPKEWRSNPMVTLSAGALSGGIGQTLIYPMDILRRRFQVATLSDGAMGFKYNSTWHALVTIVKVEGYKGLYKGWTANMWKIMPSMAVQWASYDFIKNTLQSL
;
A
#
# COMPACT_ATOMS: atom_id res chain seq x y z
N MET A 1 -68.54 -4.62 31.23
CA MET A 1 -68.00 -5.87 30.65
C MET A 1 -67.28 -5.67 29.32
N SER A 2 -67.37 -4.48 28.69
CA SER A 2 -66.77 -4.18 27.38
C SER A 2 -65.39 -3.49 27.42
N GLU A 3 -65.00 -2.85 28.53
CA GLU A 3 -63.70 -2.17 28.65
C GLU A 3 -62.52 -3.12 28.98
N ASP A 4 -62.78 -4.19 29.74
CA ASP A 4 -61.73 -5.13 30.19
C ASP A 4 -61.19 -6.04 29.06
N GLN A 5 -62.04 -6.35 28.08
CA GLN A 5 -61.63 -7.11 26.88
C GLN A 5 -60.74 -6.26 25.96
N SER A 6 -61.01 -4.95 25.83
CA SER A 6 -60.22 -4.07 24.97
C SER A 6 -58.79 -3.85 25.49
N ALA A 7 -58.60 -3.78 26.82
CA ALA A 7 -57.29 -3.63 27.44
C ALA A 7 -56.45 -4.92 27.35
N THR A 8 -57.11 -6.07 27.47
CA THR A 8 -56.45 -7.39 27.36
C THR A 8 -55.96 -7.66 25.94
N THR A 9 -56.76 -7.32 24.91
CA THR A 9 -56.37 -7.47 23.50
C THR A 9 -55.23 -6.53 23.08
N THR A 10 -55.17 -5.32 23.63
CA THR A 10 -54.06 -4.37 23.36
C THR A 10 -52.76 -4.80 24.05
N ALA A 11 -52.82 -5.40 25.25
CA ALA A 11 -51.66 -5.97 25.93
C ALA A 11 -51.09 -7.21 25.22
N GLU A 12 -51.95 -8.11 24.72
CA GLU A 12 -51.53 -9.27 23.91
C GLU A 12 -50.95 -8.84 22.55
N MET A 13 -51.54 -7.87 21.86
CA MET A 13 -50.99 -7.34 20.61
C MET A 13 -49.63 -6.68 20.81
N ALA A 14 -49.42 -5.94 21.91
CA ALA A 14 -48.14 -5.31 22.24
C ALA A 14 -47.06 -6.36 22.59
N SER A 15 -47.42 -7.41 23.31
CA SER A 15 -46.50 -8.51 23.66
C SER A 15 -46.10 -9.33 22.44
N THR A 16 -47.05 -9.58 21.53
CA THR A 16 -46.84 -10.31 20.27
C THR A 16 -45.99 -9.51 19.28
N THR A 17 -46.22 -8.19 19.14
CA THR A 17 -45.35 -7.33 18.31
C THR A 17 -43.93 -7.23 18.85
N HIS A 18 -43.75 -7.19 20.17
CA HIS A 18 -42.42 -7.19 20.78
C HIS A 18 -41.64 -8.50 20.59
N THR A 19 -42.32 -9.65 20.62
CA THR A 19 -41.70 -10.96 20.36
C THR A 19 -41.40 -11.18 18.89
N THR A 20 -42.29 -10.76 17.99
CA THR A 20 -42.03 -10.82 16.54
C THR A 20 -40.85 -9.95 16.14
N SER A 21 -40.76 -8.70 16.61
CA SER A 21 -39.63 -7.79 16.34
C SER A 21 -38.28 -8.35 16.82
N LYS A 22 -38.24 -8.94 18.03
CA LYS A 22 -37.03 -9.61 18.56
C LYS A 22 -36.63 -10.82 17.71
N ASN A 23 -37.58 -11.62 17.25
CA ASN A 23 -37.32 -12.78 16.39
C ASN A 23 -36.85 -12.37 15.00
N THR A 24 -37.37 -11.28 14.43
CA THR A 24 -36.88 -10.74 13.15
C THR A 24 -35.47 -10.19 13.30
N LEU A 25 -35.15 -9.45 14.37
CA LEU A 25 -33.79 -8.96 14.65
C LEU A 25 -32.80 -10.12 14.83
N LYS A 26 -33.20 -11.19 15.51
CA LYS A 26 -32.39 -12.41 15.69
C LYS A 26 -32.20 -13.15 14.37
N SER A 27 -33.20 -13.15 13.49
CA SER A 27 -33.13 -13.72 12.15
C SER A 27 -32.17 -12.93 11.25
N TYR A 28 -32.27 -11.60 11.22
CA TYR A 28 -31.31 -10.74 10.53
C TYR A 28 -29.89 -10.90 11.09
N GLY A 29 -29.75 -11.02 12.42
CA GLY A 29 -28.47 -11.31 13.07
C GLY A 29 -27.87 -12.64 12.62
N ARG A 30 -28.67 -13.72 12.56
CA ARG A 30 -28.21 -15.03 12.07
C ARG A 30 -27.88 -15.03 10.58
N ALA A 31 -28.68 -14.36 9.75
CA ALA A 31 -28.40 -14.22 8.32
C ALA A 31 -27.12 -13.42 8.07
N PHE A 32 -26.88 -12.38 8.87
CA PHE A 32 -25.66 -11.59 8.83
C PHE A 32 -24.44 -12.39 9.30
N ILE A 33 -24.56 -13.19 10.36
CA ILE A 33 -23.49 -14.09 10.82
C ILE A 33 -23.18 -15.14 9.73
N HIS A 34 -24.19 -15.76 9.12
CA HIS A 34 -23.99 -16.69 8.01
C HIS A 34 -23.33 -16.03 6.79
N PHE A 35 -23.67 -14.77 6.49
CA PHE A 35 -23.01 -14.01 5.44
C PHE A 35 -21.52 -13.76 5.78
N ILE A 36 -21.21 -13.38 7.01
CA ILE A 36 -19.83 -13.17 7.48
C ILE A 36 -19.03 -14.46 7.48
N GLN A 37 -19.63 -15.59 7.88
CA GLN A 37 -19.01 -16.92 7.92
C GLN A 37 -18.74 -17.52 6.52
N SER A 38 -19.27 -16.92 5.45
CA SER A 38 -18.99 -17.43 4.10
C SER A 38 -17.49 -17.34 3.79
N GLU A 39 -16.88 -18.43 3.31
CA GLU A 39 -15.44 -18.55 3.02
C GLU A 39 -14.84 -17.34 2.24
N PRO A 40 -15.50 -16.79 1.20
CA PRO A 40 -15.00 -15.61 0.50
C PRO A 40 -15.00 -14.35 1.38
N THR A 41 -16.03 -14.17 2.20
CA THR A 41 -16.20 -12.99 3.06
C THR A 41 -15.25 -13.03 4.25
N VAL A 42 -15.09 -14.20 4.88
CA VAL A 42 -14.07 -14.42 5.92
C VAL A 42 -12.69 -14.11 5.37
N SER A 43 -12.33 -14.69 4.21
CA SER A 43 -11.01 -14.48 3.61
C SER A 43 -10.76 -13.01 3.24
N LEU A 44 -11.78 -12.31 2.75
CA LEU A 44 -11.70 -10.89 2.41
C LEU A 44 -11.56 -10.00 3.66
N LEU A 45 -12.36 -10.25 4.69
CA LEU A 45 -12.31 -9.49 5.95
C LEU A 45 -11.01 -9.76 6.72
N ALA A 46 -10.64 -11.03 6.89
CA ALA A 46 -9.39 -11.43 7.51
C ALA A 46 -8.20 -10.86 6.75
N GLY A 47 -8.17 -11.00 5.42
CA GLY A 47 -7.12 -10.44 4.57
C GLY A 47 -7.05 -8.91 4.63
N GLY A 48 -8.20 -8.24 4.63
CA GLY A 48 -8.31 -6.79 4.70
C GLY A 48 -7.79 -6.21 6.02
N ILE A 49 -8.26 -6.76 7.15
CA ILE A 49 -7.86 -6.32 8.49
C ILE A 49 -6.40 -6.71 8.78
N ALA A 50 -5.99 -7.94 8.45
CA ALA A 50 -4.60 -8.37 8.61
C ALA A 50 -3.65 -7.51 7.77
N GLY A 51 -4.05 -7.17 6.55
CA GLY A 51 -3.32 -6.23 5.70
C GLY A 51 -3.19 -4.85 6.35
N ALA A 52 -4.27 -4.31 6.93
CA ALA A 52 -4.26 -3.01 7.57
C ALA A 52 -3.37 -2.98 8.84
N LEU A 53 -3.43 -4.04 9.66
CA LEU A 53 -2.58 -4.21 10.84
C LEU A 53 -1.11 -4.30 10.44
N SER A 54 -0.78 -5.14 9.46
CA SER A 54 0.57 -5.27 8.93
C SER A 54 1.13 -3.94 8.42
N ARG A 55 0.36 -3.19 7.60
CA ARG A 55 0.76 -1.87 7.09
C ARG A 55 0.98 -0.86 8.20
N THR A 56 0.16 -0.90 9.25
CA THR A 56 0.29 -0.02 10.41
C THR A 56 1.55 -0.33 11.20
N ALA A 57 1.81 -1.60 11.50
CA ALA A 57 3.01 -2.04 12.21
C ALA A 57 4.30 -1.60 11.51
N VAL A 58 4.33 -1.64 10.17
CA VAL A 58 5.53 -1.30 9.39
C VAL A 58 5.52 0.12 8.82
N SER A 59 4.52 0.94 9.15
CA SER A 59 4.38 2.31 8.64
C SER A 59 5.62 3.17 8.88
N PRO A 60 6.28 3.13 10.06
CA PRO A 60 7.49 3.91 10.29
C PRO A 60 8.61 3.57 9.29
N MET A 61 8.82 2.28 8.98
CA MET A 61 9.87 1.86 8.04
C MET A 61 9.48 2.13 6.59
N GLU A 62 8.21 1.94 6.23
CA GLU A 62 7.69 2.32 4.91
C GLU A 62 7.90 3.81 4.65
N ARG A 63 7.71 4.65 5.68
CA ARG A 63 7.97 6.08 5.58
C ARG A 63 9.44 6.39 5.34
N VAL A 64 10.36 5.78 6.09
CA VAL A 64 11.81 5.97 5.86
C VAL A 64 12.21 5.52 4.47
N LYS A 65 11.72 4.35 4.00
CA LYS A 65 11.92 3.88 2.63
C LYS A 65 11.51 4.96 1.65
N VAL A 66 10.27 5.45 1.72
CA VAL A 66 9.77 6.44 0.77
C VAL A 66 10.60 7.72 0.80
N LEU A 67 10.98 8.23 1.97
CA LEU A 67 11.83 9.43 2.06
C LEU A 67 13.19 9.23 1.39
N TYR A 68 13.81 8.05 1.57
CA TYR A 68 15.08 7.72 0.92
C TYR A 68 14.95 7.57 -0.59
N GLN A 69 13.84 7.01 -1.08
CA GLN A 69 13.62 6.83 -2.53
C GLN A 69 13.29 8.15 -3.23
N VAL A 70 12.76 9.11 -2.48
CA VAL A 70 12.26 10.40 -2.99
C VAL A 70 13.33 11.50 -2.90
N GLN A 71 14.34 11.38 -2.03
CA GLN A 71 15.41 12.40 -1.92
C GLN A 71 16.39 12.37 -3.12
N GLY A 72 16.62 13.53 -3.73
CA GLY A 72 17.63 13.75 -4.79
C GLY A 72 19.05 13.89 -4.25
N SER A 73 19.89 14.70 -4.91
CA SER A 73 21.31 14.91 -4.56
C SER A 73 21.51 15.57 -3.19
N SER A 74 20.55 16.38 -2.72
CA SER A 74 20.55 16.92 -1.36
C SER A 74 20.04 15.86 -0.38
N SER A 75 20.94 15.02 0.13
CA SER A 75 20.59 13.95 1.05
C SER A 75 20.29 14.52 2.46
N SER A 76 19.04 14.90 2.70
CA SER A 76 18.58 15.35 4.02
C SER A 76 18.69 14.23 5.06
N TYR A 77 18.60 12.97 4.63
CA TYR A 77 18.66 11.79 5.49
C TYR A 77 19.81 10.85 5.09
N ASN A 78 20.96 11.00 5.76
CA ASN A 78 22.16 10.21 5.51
C ASN A 78 22.68 9.45 6.75
N LYS A 79 22.07 9.63 7.93
CA LYS A 79 22.57 9.06 9.20
C LYS A 79 22.06 7.63 9.50
N GLY A 80 21.53 6.94 8.50
CA GLY A 80 20.98 5.59 8.64
C GLY A 80 19.51 5.53 9.09
N THR A 81 18.91 4.34 8.97
CA THR A 81 17.47 4.12 9.14
C THR A 81 16.97 4.53 10.52
N MET A 82 17.62 4.07 11.59
CA MET A 82 17.19 4.36 12.97
C MET A 82 17.36 5.84 13.34
N ALA A 83 18.46 6.47 12.93
CA ALA A 83 18.64 7.90 13.13
C ALA A 83 17.57 8.71 12.38
N THR A 84 17.14 8.23 11.20
CA THR A 84 16.06 8.86 10.43
C THR A 84 14.72 8.71 11.13
N VAL A 85 14.40 7.54 11.68
CA VAL A 85 13.20 7.34 12.50
C VAL A 85 13.20 8.30 13.70
N HIS A 86 14.32 8.37 14.42
CA HIS A 86 14.47 9.27 15.56
C HIS A 86 14.35 10.75 15.16
N GLN A 87 14.94 11.13 14.02
CA GLN A 87 14.83 12.48 13.47
C GLN A 87 13.37 12.83 13.14
N ILE A 88 12.63 11.94 12.46
CA ILE A 88 11.20 12.16 12.17
C ILE A 88 10.40 12.28 13.46
N PHE A 89 10.69 11.44 14.46
CA PHE A 89 10.02 11.51 15.75
C PHE A 89 10.26 12.85 16.45
N LYS A 90 11.49 13.38 16.41
CA LYS A 90 11.84 14.68 16.99
C LYS A 90 11.23 15.86 16.22
N GLU A 91 11.22 15.80 14.89
CA GLU A 91 10.76 16.91 14.03
C GLU A 91 9.22 16.95 13.83
N GLU A 92 8.56 15.79 13.76
CA GLU A 92 7.13 15.68 13.45
C GLU A 92 6.29 15.01 14.55
N GLY A 93 6.93 14.49 15.61
CA GLY A 93 6.29 13.71 16.65
C GLY A 93 5.90 12.30 16.19
N TYR A 94 5.27 11.54 17.09
CA TYR A 94 4.81 10.17 16.81
C TYR A 94 3.85 10.09 15.61
N LYS A 95 2.96 11.08 15.44
CA LYS A 95 2.02 11.13 14.30
C LYS A 95 2.74 11.28 12.96
N GLY A 96 3.94 11.86 12.94
CA GLY A 96 4.78 11.96 11.76
C GLY A 96 5.11 10.61 11.14
N LEU A 97 5.44 9.61 11.96
CA LEU A 97 5.79 8.25 11.53
C LEU A 97 4.66 7.52 10.78
N PHE A 98 3.41 7.91 11.03
CA PHE A 98 2.22 7.28 10.45
C PHE A 98 1.55 8.12 9.35
N ARG A 99 2.18 9.23 8.92
CA ARG A 99 1.64 10.07 7.84
C ARG A 99 1.56 9.28 6.53
N GLY A 100 0.35 9.16 6.00
CA GLY A 100 0.03 8.40 4.80
C GLY A 100 -0.41 6.95 5.07
N ASN A 101 -0.31 6.45 6.31
CA ASN A 101 -0.74 5.09 6.65
C ASN A 101 -2.25 4.89 6.45
N GLY A 102 -3.07 5.88 6.83
CA GLY A 102 -4.52 5.81 6.63
C GLY A 102 -4.90 5.56 5.16
N ILE A 103 -4.17 6.16 4.21
CA ILE A 103 -4.39 5.92 2.77
C ILE A 103 -4.02 4.48 2.40
N ASN A 104 -2.92 3.95 2.95
CA ASN A 104 -2.55 2.56 2.71
C ASN A 104 -3.63 1.61 3.20
N CYS A 105 -4.21 1.83 4.38
CA CYS A 105 -5.26 0.97 4.93
C CYS A 105 -6.56 1.05 4.11
N ILE A 106 -7.04 2.27 3.81
CA ILE A 106 -8.26 2.45 3.02
C ILE A 106 -8.11 1.83 1.63
N ARG A 107 -6.90 1.87 1.04
CA ARG A 107 -6.64 1.34 -0.30
C ARG A 107 -6.77 -0.17 -0.38
N ILE A 108 -6.59 -0.90 0.72
CA ILE A 108 -6.58 -2.37 0.70
C ILE A 108 -7.90 -2.92 0.15
N VAL A 109 -9.03 -2.42 0.65
CA VAL A 109 -10.36 -2.93 0.30
C VAL A 109 -10.69 -2.80 -1.20
N PRO A 110 -10.65 -1.59 -1.82
CA PRO A 110 -10.93 -1.47 -3.25
C PRO A 110 -9.87 -2.16 -4.12
N TYR A 111 -8.61 -2.21 -3.67
CA TYR A 111 -7.55 -2.91 -4.38
C TYR A 111 -7.81 -4.41 -4.46
N THR A 112 -8.10 -5.06 -3.33
CA THR A 112 -8.33 -6.51 -3.27
C THR A 112 -9.64 -6.92 -3.94
N ALA A 113 -10.69 -6.10 -3.81
CA ALA A 113 -11.97 -6.34 -4.47
C ALA A 113 -11.80 -6.42 -5.99
N VAL A 114 -11.17 -5.39 -6.60
CA VAL A 114 -10.94 -5.38 -8.05
C VAL A 114 -10.01 -6.50 -8.48
N GLN A 115 -8.95 -6.76 -7.72
CA GLN A 115 -8.02 -7.84 -8.04
C GLN A 115 -8.73 -9.20 -8.05
N TYR A 116 -9.59 -9.48 -7.08
CA TYR A 116 -10.36 -10.72 -7.03
C TYR A 116 -11.36 -10.81 -8.20
N SER A 117 -12.18 -9.78 -8.41
CA SER A 117 -13.19 -9.77 -9.48
C SER A 117 -12.56 -9.97 -10.85
N VAL A 118 -11.50 -9.24 -11.17
CA VAL A 118 -10.81 -9.36 -12.45
C VAL A 118 -10.13 -10.71 -12.58
N TYR A 119 -9.55 -11.25 -11.50
CA TYR A 119 -8.89 -12.56 -11.56
C TYR A 119 -9.87 -13.68 -11.86
N GLN A 120 -11.07 -13.64 -11.27
CA GLN A 120 -12.11 -14.63 -11.53
C GLN A 120 -12.58 -14.60 -12.99
N GLU A 121 -12.75 -13.40 -13.58
CA GLU A 121 -13.08 -13.28 -15.00
C GLU A 121 -11.93 -13.74 -15.91
N MET A 122 -10.69 -13.41 -15.57
CA MET A 122 -9.52 -13.87 -16.31
C MET A 122 -9.36 -15.40 -16.26
N LYS A 123 -9.71 -16.05 -15.14
CA LYS A 123 -9.72 -17.52 -15.04
C LYS A 123 -10.74 -18.15 -15.99
N LYS A 124 -11.95 -17.57 -16.10
CA LYS A 124 -12.98 -18.04 -17.03
C LYS A 124 -12.52 -17.88 -18.49
N TRP A 125 -11.86 -16.76 -18.79
CA TRP A 125 -11.46 -16.43 -20.15
C TRP A 125 -10.24 -17.21 -20.65
N LEU A 126 -9.24 -17.44 -19.79
CA LEU A 126 -7.99 -18.14 -20.15
C LEU A 126 -8.09 -19.67 -20.06
N GLY A 127 -9.16 -20.20 -19.48
CA GLY A 127 -9.33 -21.63 -19.23
C GLY A 127 -8.43 -22.13 -18.09
N THR A 128 -8.97 -23.01 -17.25
CA THR A 128 -8.23 -23.64 -16.14
C THR A 128 -7.98 -25.11 -16.43
N ASN A 129 -6.89 -25.65 -15.89
CA ASN A 129 -6.64 -27.09 -15.88
C ASN A 129 -7.69 -27.83 -15.03
N GLU A 130 -7.69 -29.17 -15.05
CA GLU A 130 -8.62 -30.02 -14.27
C GLU A 130 -8.62 -29.70 -12.76
N GLU A 131 -7.50 -29.21 -12.22
CA GLU A 131 -7.38 -28.76 -10.82
C GLU A 131 -7.91 -27.33 -10.55
N GLY A 132 -8.50 -26.66 -11.54
CA GLY A 132 -8.96 -25.27 -11.42
C GLY A 132 -7.84 -24.22 -11.37
N ASN A 133 -6.61 -24.62 -11.71
CA ASN A 133 -5.40 -23.79 -11.73
C ASN A 133 -5.06 -23.31 -13.14
N LEU A 134 -4.57 -22.07 -13.24
CA LEU A 134 -4.01 -21.52 -14.48
C LEU A 134 -2.55 -22.03 -14.68
N SER A 135 -2.13 -22.20 -15.93
CA SER A 135 -0.72 -22.41 -16.29
C SER A 135 0.14 -21.23 -15.80
N VAL A 136 1.45 -21.41 -15.65
CA VAL A 136 2.35 -20.35 -15.17
C VAL A 136 2.25 -19.08 -16.02
N GLY A 137 2.24 -19.22 -17.35
CA GLY A 137 2.06 -18.11 -18.29
C GLY A 137 0.69 -17.44 -18.15
N ASN A 138 -0.39 -18.23 -18.03
CA ASN A 138 -1.74 -17.70 -17.87
C ASN A 138 -1.93 -17.00 -16.52
N LYS A 139 -1.27 -17.47 -15.44
CA LYS A 139 -1.22 -16.79 -14.14
C LYS A 139 -0.56 -15.42 -14.25
N LEU A 140 0.51 -15.31 -15.04
CA LEU A 140 1.18 -14.04 -15.27
C LEU A 140 0.29 -13.05 -16.03
N ILE A 141 -0.37 -13.51 -17.10
CA ILE A 141 -1.29 -12.68 -17.89
C ILE A 141 -2.46 -12.22 -17.01
N ALA A 142 -3.13 -13.16 -16.34
CA ALA A 142 -4.22 -12.85 -15.42
C ALA A 142 -3.76 -11.88 -14.32
N GLY A 143 -2.63 -12.15 -13.68
CA GLY A 143 -2.06 -11.30 -12.64
C GLY A 143 -1.72 -9.89 -13.13
N SER A 144 -1.19 -9.76 -14.34
CA SER A 144 -0.85 -8.47 -14.95
C SER A 144 -2.10 -7.63 -15.25
N VAL A 145 -3.15 -8.25 -15.80
CA VAL A 145 -4.43 -7.58 -16.08
C VAL A 145 -5.11 -7.15 -14.77
N CYS A 146 -5.13 -8.03 -13.75
CA CYS A 146 -5.66 -7.70 -12.44
C CYS A 146 -4.89 -6.54 -11.78
N GLY A 147 -3.56 -6.56 -11.88
CA GLY A 147 -2.70 -5.50 -11.37
C GLY A 147 -2.97 -4.15 -12.05
N LEU A 148 -3.11 -4.13 -13.37
CA LEU A 148 -3.44 -2.90 -14.10
C LEU A 148 -4.85 -2.39 -13.74
N ALA A 149 -5.86 -3.26 -13.72
CA ALA A 149 -7.22 -2.88 -13.38
C ALA A 149 -7.34 -2.33 -11.95
N SER A 150 -6.70 -2.99 -10.98
CA SER A 150 -6.68 -2.52 -9.59
C SER A 150 -5.92 -1.20 -9.42
N VAL A 151 -4.81 -1.01 -10.14
CA VAL A 151 -4.09 0.27 -10.17
C VAL A 151 -4.94 1.38 -10.78
N LEU A 152 -5.70 1.12 -11.84
CA LEU A 152 -6.60 2.11 -12.44
C LEU A 152 -7.64 2.59 -11.42
N VAL A 153 -8.31 1.67 -10.74
CA VAL A 153 -9.35 2.01 -9.76
C VAL A 153 -8.76 2.73 -8.53
N THR A 154 -7.58 2.33 -8.09
CA THR A 154 -6.96 2.88 -6.88
C THR A 154 -6.04 4.07 -7.13
N TYR A 155 -5.87 4.49 -8.40
CA TYR A 155 -4.94 5.55 -8.79
C TYR A 155 -5.14 6.88 -8.05
N PRO A 156 -6.38 7.38 -7.84
CA PRO A 156 -6.58 8.63 -7.08
C PRO A 156 -5.97 8.57 -5.67
N MET A 157 -6.01 7.41 -5.02
CA MET A 157 -5.44 7.21 -3.68
C MET A 157 -3.91 7.22 -3.72
N ASP A 158 -3.32 6.61 -4.73
CA ASP A 158 -1.87 6.57 -4.94
C ASP A 158 -1.29 7.95 -5.25
N LEU A 159 -2.04 8.76 -5.99
CA LEU A 159 -1.71 10.15 -6.28
C LEU A 159 -1.68 10.98 -4.98
N VAL A 160 -2.73 10.88 -4.15
CA VAL A 160 -2.84 11.61 -2.88
C VAL A 160 -1.74 11.18 -1.90
N LYS A 161 -1.49 9.87 -1.78
CA LYS A 161 -0.39 9.33 -0.96
C LYS A 161 0.96 9.91 -1.38
N THR A 162 1.22 9.91 -2.68
CA THR A 162 2.50 10.38 -3.20
C THR A 162 2.67 11.87 -3.01
N ARG A 163 1.63 12.68 -3.23
CA ARG A 163 1.67 14.12 -2.95
C ARG A 163 1.86 14.46 -1.48
N LEU A 164 1.19 13.76 -0.58
CA LEU A 164 1.41 13.92 0.87
C LEU A 164 2.84 13.59 1.27
N SER A 165 3.39 12.50 0.72
CA SER A 165 4.77 12.13 0.97
C SER A 165 5.75 13.19 0.47
N ILE A 166 5.49 13.79 -0.70
CA ILE A 166 6.33 14.85 -1.28
C ILE A 166 6.20 16.14 -0.47
N GLN A 167 4.98 16.58 -0.12
CA GLN A 167 4.74 17.74 0.73
C GLN A 167 5.51 17.62 2.04
N THR A 168 5.50 16.41 2.61
CA THR A 168 6.21 16.15 3.84
C THR A 168 7.73 16.18 3.64
N ALA A 169 8.26 15.51 2.61
CA ALA A 169 9.68 15.55 2.30
C ALA A 169 10.19 16.98 2.07
N LYS A 170 9.42 17.81 1.36
CA LYS A 170 9.72 19.25 1.14
C LYS A 170 9.70 20.04 2.44
N SER A 171 8.68 19.86 3.29
CA SER A 171 8.61 20.57 4.58
C SER A 171 9.82 20.28 5.47
N LEU A 172 10.32 19.04 5.44
CA LEU A 172 11.47 18.62 6.25
C LEU A 172 12.80 19.15 5.68
N ALA A 173 12.95 19.13 4.36
CA ALA A 173 14.10 19.73 3.70
C ALA A 173 14.19 21.26 3.95
N LEU A 174 13.05 21.96 3.98
CA LEU A 174 12.99 23.38 4.28
C LEU A 174 13.31 23.68 5.75
N ASN A 175 12.74 22.92 6.69
CA ASN A 175 12.96 23.13 8.12
C ASN A 175 14.44 22.96 8.51
N LYS A 176 15.14 21.99 7.89
CA LYS A 176 16.56 21.77 8.11
C LYS A 176 17.45 22.91 7.57
N LYS A 177 17.08 23.52 6.42
CA LYS A 177 17.79 24.69 5.89
C LYS A 177 17.66 25.87 6.85
N SER A 178 16.46 26.16 7.38
CA SER A 178 16.28 27.20 8.39
C SER A 178 17.03 26.95 9.70
N SER A 179 17.21 25.69 10.11
CA SER A 179 17.99 25.35 11.32
C SER A 179 19.51 25.39 11.11
N THR A 180 20.00 25.38 9.88
CA THR A 180 21.44 25.46 9.57
C THR A 180 21.87 26.86 9.11
N SER A 181 20.93 27.70 8.70
CA SER A 181 21.17 29.10 8.34
C SER A 181 20.94 30.09 9.50
N SER A 182 20.96 29.65 10.76
CA SER A 182 20.94 30.54 11.94
C SER A 182 22.29 31.20 12.25
N ALA A 183 23.20 31.25 11.28
CA ALA A 183 24.40 32.07 11.30
C ALA A 183 24.51 32.84 9.97
N GLY A 184 23.78 33.95 9.85
CA GLY A 184 24.02 34.93 8.78
C GLY A 184 22.78 35.42 8.03
N SER A 185 22.29 36.59 8.48
CA SER A 185 21.58 37.63 7.73
C SER A 185 20.17 37.38 7.17
N ALA A 186 19.38 38.44 7.28
CA ALA A 186 17.94 38.53 7.17
C ALA A 186 17.45 38.82 5.73
N THR A 187 16.13 38.67 5.60
CA THR A 187 15.27 39.25 4.55
C THR A 187 15.11 38.43 3.27
N THR A 188 14.28 37.39 3.38
CA THR A 188 13.32 37.08 2.32
C THR A 188 12.04 36.62 3.02
N ARG A 189 10.91 37.27 2.74
CA ARG A 189 9.57 36.90 3.27
C ARG A 189 9.29 35.43 2.94
N THR A 190 9.58 34.54 3.87
CA THR A 190 9.24 33.12 3.76
C THR A 190 7.80 32.96 4.20
N THR A 191 6.92 32.80 3.21
CA THR A 191 5.60 32.18 3.40
C THR A 191 5.71 31.05 4.41
N GLU A 192 4.92 31.09 5.49
CA GLU A 192 4.91 30.06 6.52
C GLU A 192 4.98 28.65 5.93
N PRO A 193 5.65 27.68 6.59
CA PRO A 193 5.58 26.29 6.18
C PRO A 193 4.14 25.81 6.37
N LYS A 194 3.32 25.96 5.32
CA LYS A 194 1.93 25.52 5.29
C LYS A 194 1.89 24.07 5.75
N LYS A 195 1.27 23.83 6.91
CA LYS A 195 1.03 22.50 7.47
C LYS A 195 0.59 21.57 6.34
N PRO A 196 1.21 20.39 6.17
CA PRO A 196 0.88 19.49 5.06
C PRO A 196 -0.63 19.24 5.07
N MET A 197 -1.27 19.49 3.93
CA MET A 197 -2.72 19.46 3.81
C MET A 197 -3.21 18.06 4.13
N GLY A 198 -4.33 17.94 4.85
CA GLY A 198 -4.96 16.64 5.12
C GLY A 198 -5.36 15.93 3.82
N MET A 199 -5.49 14.61 3.87
CA MET A 199 -5.84 13.75 2.72
C MET A 199 -7.03 14.30 1.92
N PHE A 200 -8.17 14.54 2.58
CA PHE A 200 -9.39 15.03 1.93
C PHE A 200 -9.25 16.46 1.40
N LYS A 201 -8.49 17.32 2.08
CA LYS A 201 -8.20 18.68 1.60
C LYS A 201 -7.32 18.65 0.34
N ASN A 202 -6.37 17.72 0.25
CA ASN A 202 -5.57 17.51 -0.95
C ASN A 202 -6.43 17.02 -2.13
N VAL A 203 -7.32 16.04 -1.91
CA VAL A 203 -8.26 15.58 -2.96
C VAL A 203 -9.16 16.71 -3.43
N ALA A 204 -9.78 17.43 -2.49
CA ALA A 204 -10.66 18.56 -2.79
C ALA A 204 -9.90 19.68 -3.53
N HIS A 205 -8.65 19.94 -3.15
CA HIS A 205 -7.80 20.93 -3.83
C HIS A 205 -7.51 20.51 -5.27
N ILE A 206 -7.12 19.26 -5.51
CA ILE A 206 -6.82 18.76 -6.86
C ILE A 206 -8.08 18.81 -7.73
N TYR A 207 -9.21 18.38 -7.18
CA TYR A 207 -10.48 18.40 -7.89
C TYR A 207 -10.91 19.83 -8.25
N LYS A 208 -10.81 20.78 -7.30
CA LYS A 208 -11.31 22.15 -7.47
C LYS A 208 -10.37 23.06 -8.26
N TYR A 209 -9.04 22.87 -8.15
CA TYR A 209 -8.06 23.83 -8.67
C TYR A 209 -7.12 23.29 -9.75
N GLU A 210 -7.01 21.96 -9.94
CA GLU A 210 -6.00 21.38 -10.83
C GLU A 210 -6.59 20.67 -12.07
N GLY A 211 -7.91 20.76 -12.28
CA GLY A 211 -8.58 20.20 -13.46
C GLY A 211 -9.48 18.99 -13.17
N GLY A 212 -10.06 18.90 -11.96
CA GLY A 212 -11.13 17.95 -11.66
C GLY A 212 -10.69 16.49 -11.72
N PHE A 213 -11.54 15.66 -12.33
CA PHE A 213 -11.31 14.21 -12.42
C PHE A 213 -10.06 13.86 -13.23
N ARG A 214 -9.78 14.58 -14.33
CA ARG A 214 -8.56 14.33 -15.16
C ARG A 214 -7.27 14.57 -14.37
N ALA A 215 -7.28 15.53 -13.43
CA ALA A 215 -6.14 15.82 -12.58
C ALA A 215 -5.81 14.67 -11.61
N LEU A 216 -6.84 13.95 -11.14
CA LEU A 216 -6.67 12.78 -10.26
C LEU A 216 -6.02 11.59 -10.98
N TYR A 217 -6.06 11.56 -12.32
CA TYR A 217 -5.42 10.53 -13.16
C TYR A 217 -4.15 11.04 -13.86
N ARG A 218 -3.70 12.27 -13.55
CA ARG A 218 -2.52 12.86 -14.15
C ARG A 218 -1.27 12.06 -13.74
N GLY A 219 -0.67 11.42 -14.74
CA GLY A 219 0.51 10.58 -14.59
C GLY A 219 0.23 9.07 -14.59
N LEU A 220 -1.01 8.66 -14.81
CA LEU A 220 -1.36 7.24 -14.96
C LEU A 220 -0.64 6.63 -16.16
N ALA A 221 -0.68 7.28 -17.34
CA ALA A 221 -0.04 6.78 -18.56
C ALA A 221 1.47 6.48 -18.38
N PRO A 222 2.33 7.42 -17.91
CA PRO A 222 3.74 7.12 -17.66
C PRO A 222 3.95 6.15 -16.49
N THR A 223 3.06 6.12 -15.49
CA THR A 223 3.14 5.11 -14.41
C THR A 223 2.88 3.72 -14.96
N SER A 224 1.83 3.52 -15.75
CA SER A 224 1.48 2.22 -16.34
C SER A 224 2.51 1.76 -17.37
N LEU A 225 2.96 2.65 -18.26
CA LEU A 225 3.99 2.36 -19.25
C LEU A 225 5.35 2.03 -18.62
N GLY A 226 5.70 2.69 -17.51
CA GLY A 226 6.93 2.37 -16.76
C GLY A 226 6.82 1.12 -15.88
N VAL A 227 5.63 0.76 -15.44
CA VAL A 227 5.38 -0.37 -14.54
C VAL A 227 5.32 -1.70 -15.30
N ALA A 228 4.77 -1.74 -16.53
CA ALA A 228 4.62 -3.00 -17.26
C ALA A 228 5.97 -3.70 -17.56
N PRO A 229 7.00 -3.04 -18.14
CA PRO A 229 8.32 -3.65 -18.33
C PRO A 229 8.99 -4.02 -17.00
N TYR A 230 8.76 -3.22 -15.95
CA TYR A 230 9.26 -3.46 -14.60
C TYR A 230 8.70 -4.77 -14.01
N VAL A 231 7.38 -5.00 -14.11
CA VAL A 231 6.75 -6.23 -13.59
C VAL A 231 7.24 -7.46 -14.35
N ALA A 232 7.33 -7.36 -15.68
CA ALA A 232 7.83 -8.47 -16.51
C ALA A 232 9.29 -8.83 -16.19
N LEU A 233 10.16 -7.83 -16.06
CA LEU A 233 11.57 -8.06 -15.71
C LEU A 233 11.72 -8.63 -14.30
N ASN A 234 10.96 -8.13 -13.33
CA ASN A 234 10.96 -8.67 -11.97
C ASN A 234 10.58 -10.13 -11.93
N PHE A 235 9.54 -10.50 -12.68
CA PHE A 235 9.10 -11.87 -12.79
C PHE A 235 10.18 -12.76 -13.40
N ALA A 236 10.77 -12.34 -14.53
CA ALA A 236 11.83 -13.09 -15.20
C ALA A 236 13.06 -13.30 -14.30
N ILE A 237 13.50 -12.27 -13.57
CA ILE A 237 14.60 -12.35 -12.61
C ILE A 237 14.24 -13.28 -11.45
N TYR A 238 13.02 -13.19 -10.93
CA TYR A 238 12.57 -14.01 -9.82
C TYR A 238 12.46 -15.49 -10.22
N GLU A 239 11.88 -15.80 -11.38
CA GLU A 239 11.81 -17.17 -11.90
C GLU A 239 13.20 -17.76 -12.11
N LYS A 240 14.10 -17.04 -12.78
CA LYS A 240 15.48 -17.51 -12.99
C LYS A 240 16.20 -17.75 -11.67
N LEU A 241 16.00 -16.88 -10.69
CA LEU A 241 16.60 -17.03 -9.38
C LEU A 241 16.01 -18.23 -8.63
N THR A 242 14.70 -18.47 -8.72
CA THR A 242 14.05 -19.62 -8.07
C THR A 242 14.35 -20.95 -8.76
N GLU A 243 14.63 -20.95 -10.06
CA GLU A 243 15.04 -22.12 -10.86
C GLU A 243 16.46 -22.62 -10.48
N LEU A 244 17.35 -21.72 -10.06
CA LEU A 244 18.72 -22.05 -9.66
C LEU A 244 18.84 -22.77 -8.30
N PHE A 245 17.74 -22.92 -7.55
CA PHE A 245 17.80 -23.54 -6.21
C PHE A 245 17.51 -25.05 -6.24
N PRO A 246 18.36 -25.90 -5.61
CA PRO A 246 18.18 -27.34 -5.58
C PRO A 246 16.88 -27.77 -4.87
N LYS A 247 16.23 -28.83 -5.38
CA LYS A 247 15.01 -29.41 -4.77
C LYS A 247 15.23 -29.96 -3.35
N GLU A 248 16.48 -30.25 -2.98
CA GLU A 248 16.92 -30.86 -1.71
C GLU A 248 16.64 -30.01 -0.47
N TRP A 249 16.50 -28.69 -0.62
CA TRP A 249 16.26 -27.76 0.48
C TRP A 249 14.81 -27.82 1.01
N ARG A 250 13.92 -28.56 0.34
CA ARG A 250 12.49 -28.73 0.71
C ARG A 250 12.21 -29.76 1.80
N SER A 251 13.21 -30.52 2.25
CA SER A 251 13.03 -31.63 3.20
C SER A 251 12.85 -31.16 4.65
N ASN A 252 13.45 -30.03 5.03
CA ASN A 252 13.35 -29.46 6.37
C ASN A 252 12.56 -28.14 6.37
N PRO A 253 11.48 -27.98 7.17
CA PRO A 253 10.67 -26.75 7.19
C PRO A 253 11.49 -25.49 7.53
N MET A 254 12.43 -25.59 8.48
CA MET A 254 13.29 -24.45 8.84
C MET A 254 14.29 -24.08 7.73
N VAL A 255 14.82 -25.08 7.01
CA VAL A 255 15.71 -24.87 5.86
C VAL A 255 14.93 -24.30 4.67
N THR A 256 13.70 -24.75 4.47
CA THR A 256 12.81 -24.22 3.43
C THR A 256 12.46 -22.76 3.70
N LEU A 257 12.15 -22.40 4.95
CA LEU A 257 11.87 -21.02 5.35
C LEU A 257 13.10 -20.12 5.22
N SER A 258 14.28 -20.57 5.67
CA SER A 258 15.51 -19.78 5.53
C SER A 258 15.93 -19.64 4.07
N ALA A 259 15.80 -20.69 3.26
CA ALA A 259 16.02 -20.64 1.81
C ALA A 259 15.06 -19.65 1.12
N GLY A 260 13.78 -19.69 1.49
CA GLY A 260 12.77 -18.77 0.95
C GLY A 260 13.07 -17.31 1.33
N ALA A 261 13.51 -17.06 2.56
CA ALA A 261 13.91 -15.73 3.01
C ALA A 261 15.19 -15.23 2.31
N LEU A 262 16.21 -16.08 2.15
CA LEU A 262 17.45 -15.78 1.42
C LEU A 262 17.16 -15.51 -0.06
N SER A 263 16.38 -16.35 -0.70
CA SER A 263 15.97 -16.20 -2.11
C SER A 263 15.16 -14.92 -2.31
N GLY A 264 14.19 -14.66 -1.44
CA GLY A 264 13.42 -13.41 -1.45
C GLY A 264 14.30 -12.18 -1.25
N GLY A 265 15.30 -12.25 -0.36
CA GLY A 265 16.28 -11.19 -0.13
C GLY A 265 17.18 -10.92 -1.35
N ILE A 266 17.71 -11.97 -1.97
CA ILE A 266 18.54 -11.87 -3.18
C ILE A 266 17.70 -11.32 -4.35
N GLY A 267 16.50 -11.87 -4.57
CA GLY A 267 15.58 -11.41 -5.60
C GLY A 267 15.22 -9.93 -5.42
N GLN A 268 14.86 -9.53 -4.19
CA GLN A 268 14.56 -8.13 -3.89
C GLN A 268 15.78 -7.21 -4.09
N THR A 269 17.00 -7.71 -3.89
CA THR A 269 18.24 -6.94 -4.10
C THR A 269 18.52 -6.73 -5.58
N LEU A 270 18.34 -7.77 -6.41
CA LEU A 270 18.47 -7.67 -7.87
C LEU A 270 17.40 -6.76 -8.47
N ILE A 271 16.18 -6.79 -7.93
CA ILE A 271 15.03 -5.99 -8.37
C ILE A 271 15.09 -4.54 -7.85
N TYR A 272 15.84 -4.27 -6.78
CA TYR A 272 15.80 -2.97 -6.09
C TYR A 272 16.08 -1.73 -6.97
N PRO A 273 17.04 -1.74 -7.92
CA PRO A 273 17.24 -0.62 -8.83
C PRO A 273 15.98 -0.26 -9.63
N MET A 274 15.23 -1.27 -10.02
CA MET A 274 13.97 -1.12 -10.74
C MET A 274 12.86 -0.55 -9.82
N ASP A 275 12.85 -0.92 -8.53
CA ASP A 275 11.93 -0.34 -7.53
C ASP A 275 12.14 1.17 -7.38
N ILE A 276 13.40 1.60 -7.32
CA ILE A 276 13.76 3.02 -7.21
C ILE A 276 13.29 3.77 -8.43
N LEU A 277 13.53 3.20 -9.60
CA LEU A 277 13.19 3.83 -10.85
C LEU A 277 11.68 4.05 -10.97
N ARG A 278 10.88 3.02 -10.67
CA ARG A 278 9.42 3.13 -10.58
C ARG A 278 8.99 4.26 -9.66
N ARG A 279 9.57 4.33 -8.45
CA ARG A 279 9.18 5.36 -7.46
C ARG A 279 9.53 6.76 -7.93
N ARG A 280 10.69 6.93 -8.57
CA ARG A 280 11.14 8.22 -9.10
C ARG A 280 10.32 8.68 -10.29
N PHE A 281 9.95 7.80 -11.22
CA PHE A 281 9.04 8.15 -12.32
C PHE A 281 7.67 8.60 -11.80
N GLN A 282 7.13 7.90 -10.80
CA GLN A 282 5.87 8.28 -10.16
C GLN A 282 5.97 9.68 -9.52
N VAL A 283 7.07 9.97 -8.83
CA VAL A 283 7.30 11.28 -8.18
C VAL A 283 7.57 12.39 -9.19
N ALA A 284 8.38 12.12 -10.22
CA ALA A 284 8.72 13.06 -11.29
C ALA A 284 7.45 13.59 -11.98
N THR A 285 6.55 12.66 -12.31
CA THR A 285 5.28 12.97 -12.98
C THR A 285 4.33 13.78 -12.09
N LEU A 286 4.29 13.48 -10.79
CA LEU A 286 3.36 14.12 -9.84
C LEU A 286 3.86 15.43 -9.26
N SER A 287 5.16 15.69 -9.33
CA SER A 287 5.78 16.91 -8.79
C SER A 287 6.06 17.97 -9.85
N ASP A 288 5.65 17.76 -11.10
CA ASP A 288 5.94 18.65 -12.23
C ASP A 288 7.45 19.00 -12.33
N GLY A 289 8.31 18.01 -12.02
CA GLY A 289 9.76 18.19 -11.96
C GLY A 289 10.30 18.96 -10.75
N ALA A 290 9.47 19.37 -9.77
CA ALA A 290 9.88 20.17 -8.61
C ALA A 290 10.84 19.48 -7.62
N MET A 291 11.24 18.24 -7.90
CA MET A 291 12.24 17.47 -7.15
C MET A 291 13.52 17.22 -7.98
N GLY A 292 13.65 17.85 -9.15
CA GLY A 292 14.84 17.75 -10.03
C GLY A 292 14.88 16.49 -10.89
N PHE A 293 13.86 15.63 -10.81
CA PHE A 293 13.77 14.40 -11.59
C PHE A 293 13.04 14.65 -12.91
N LYS A 294 13.79 14.98 -13.97
CA LYS A 294 13.29 14.93 -15.34
C LYS A 294 13.96 13.76 -16.05
N TYR A 295 13.17 12.74 -16.35
CA TYR A 295 13.64 11.53 -17.00
C TYR A 295 12.85 11.30 -18.28
N ASN A 296 13.55 11.25 -19.41
CA ASN A 296 12.93 11.01 -20.71
C ASN A 296 12.74 9.51 -20.97
N SER A 297 13.55 8.65 -20.36
CA SER A 297 13.51 7.19 -20.56
C SER A 297 14.10 6.44 -19.37
N THR A 298 13.74 5.16 -19.21
CA THR A 298 14.23 4.24 -18.17
C THR A 298 15.76 4.16 -18.15
N TRP A 299 16.38 4.03 -19.33
CA TRP A 299 17.83 3.98 -19.47
C TRP A 299 18.49 5.31 -19.10
N HIS A 300 17.95 6.43 -19.61
CA HIS A 300 18.41 7.76 -19.27
C HIS A 300 18.35 7.98 -17.75
N ALA A 301 17.25 7.60 -17.11
CA ALA A 301 17.11 7.70 -15.67
C ALA A 301 18.14 6.87 -14.90
N LEU A 302 18.38 5.62 -15.31
CA LEU A 302 19.36 4.75 -14.67
C LEU A 302 20.77 5.35 -14.77
N VAL A 303 21.17 5.81 -15.95
CA VAL A 303 22.46 6.48 -16.19
C VAL A 303 22.55 7.79 -15.41
N THR A 304 21.52 8.62 -15.40
CA THR A 304 21.50 9.87 -14.63
C THR A 304 21.63 9.61 -13.13
N ILE A 305 20.96 8.59 -12.59
CA ILE A 305 21.06 8.25 -11.16
C ILE A 305 22.50 7.84 -10.82
N VAL A 306 23.12 6.98 -11.64
CA VAL A 306 24.50 6.55 -11.41
C VAL A 306 25.48 7.72 -11.54
N LYS A 307 25.30 8.61 -12.53
CA LYS A 307 26.17 9.77 -12.73
C LYS A 307 26.06 10.83 -11.63
N VAL A 308 24.84 11.08 -11.14
CA VAL A 308 24.57 12.18 -10.18
C VAL A 308 24.68 11.71 -8.73
N GLU A 309 24.26 10.49 -8.43
CA GLU A 309 24.16 9.97 -7.06
C GLU A 309 25.07 8.77 -6.78
N GLY A 310 25.77 8.28 -7.81
CA GLY A 310 26.60 7.08 -7.74
C GLY A 310 25.78 5.78 -7.69
N TYR A 311 26.49 4.64 -7.65
CA TYR A 311 25.88 3.31 -7.53
C TYR A 311 25.02 3.15 -6.27
N LYS A 312 25.35 3.84 -5.18
CA LYS A 312 24.55 3.85 -3.94
C LYS A 312 23.18 4.49 -4.14
N GLY A 313 23.01 5.36 -5.13
CA GLY A 313 21.73 5.98 -5.50
C GLY A 313 20.66 4.95 -5.91
N LEU A 314 21.07 3.86 -6.58
CA LEU A 314 20.19 2.77 -7.01
C LEU A 314 19.70 1.89 -5.85
N TYR A 315 20.31 2.00 -4.67
CA TYR A 315 19.98 1.21 -3.47
C TYR A 315 19.48 2.06 -2.29
N LYS A 316 19.12 3.32 -2.54
CA LYS A 316 18.57 4.23 -1.52
C LYS A 316 17.28 3.67 -0.92
N GLY A 317 17.29 3.34 0.38
CA GLY A 317 16.12 2.76 1.06
C GLY A 317 16.11 1.23 1.10
N TRP A 318 17.14 0.55 0.57
CA TRP A 318 17.19 -0.90 0.55
C TRP A 318 17.18 -1.48 1.97
N THR A 319 17.99 -0.93 2.87
CA THR A 319 18.01 -1.33 4.28
C THR A 319 16.63 -1.14 4.93
N ALA A 320 16.03 0.05 4.81
CA ALA A 320 14.68 0.31 5.32
C ALA A 320 13.63 -0.65 4.73
N ASN A 321 13.80 -1.09 3.48
CA ASN A 321 12.94 -2.09 2.85
C ASN A 321 13.12 -3.48 3.47
N MET A 322 14.36 -3.93 3.72
CA MET A 322 14.65 -5.23 4.35
C MET A 322 14.06 -5.31 5.77
N TRP A 323 14.29 -4.27 6.58
CA TRP A 323 13.73 -4.16 7.94
C TRP A 323 12.20 -4.12 7.96
N LYS A 324 11.57 -3.71 6.86
CA LYS A 324 10.12 -3.66 6.72
C LYS A 324 9.50 -5.01 6.34
N ILE A 325 10.15 -5.77 5.46
CA ILE A 325 9.53 -6.95 4.84
C ILE A 325 9.25 -8.04 5.87
N MET A 326 10.23 -8.39 6.72
CA MET A 326 10.06 -9.51 7.65
C MET A 326 8.95 -9.27 8.69
N PRO A 327 8.90 -8.11 9.39
CA PRO A 327 7.81 -7.85 10.33
C PRO A 327 6.45 -7.74 9.64
N SER A 328 6.41 -7.19 8.42
CA SER A 328 5.16 -7.07 7.66
C SER A 328 4.56 -8.44 7.38
N MET A 329 5.38 -9.40 6.93
CA MET A 329 4.93 -10.76 6.64
C MET A 329 4.48 -11.47 7.93
N ALA A 330 5.27 -11.39 9.00
CA ALA A 330 4.94 -12.01 10.28
C ALA A 330 3.60 -11.50 10.84
N VAL A 331 3.41 -10.18 10.89
CA VAL A 331 2.17 -9.57 11.39
C VAL A 331 0.99 -9.91 10.49
N GLN A 332 1.18 -9.93 9.17
CA GLN A 332 0.12 -10.24 8.23
C GLN A 332 -0.39 -11.68 8.40
N TRP A 333 0.49 -12.67 8.46
CA TRP A 333 0.10 -14.06 8.65
C TRP A 333 -0.52 -14.29 10.03
N ALA A 334 0.14 -13.84 11.10
CA ALA A 334 -0.39 -13.98 12.46
C ALA A 334 -1.77 -13.33 12.63
N SER A 335 -1.96 -12.14 12.06
CA SER A 335 -3.26 -11.46 12.10
C SER A 335 -4.30 -12.18 11.24
N TYR A 336 -3.92 -12.67 10.06
CA TYR A 336 -4.83 -13.40 9.19
C TYR A 336 -5.36 -14.66 9.86
N ASP A 337 -4.47 -15.47 10.44
CA ASP A 337 -4.84 -16.71 11.12
C ASP A 337 -5.73 -16.44 12.32
N PHE A 338 -5.37 -15.44 13.15
CA PHE A 338 -6.18 -15.05 14.31
C PHE A 338 -7.59 -14.60 13.91
N ILE A 339 -7.69 -13.73 12.90
CA ILE A 339 -8.99 -13.17 12.47
C ILE A 339 -9.82 -14.24 11.78
N LYS A 340 -9.20 -15.07 10.93
CA LYS A 340 -9.89 -16.17 10.25
C LYS A 340 -10.48 -17.15 11.26
N ASN A 341 -9.68 -17.61 12.23
CA ASN A 341 -10.14 -18.52 13.27
C ASN A 341 -11.27 -17.91 14.11
N THR A 342 -11.15 -16.63 14.46
CA THR A 342 -12.20 -15.91 15.20
C THR A 342 -13.50 -15.82 14.41
N LEU A 343 -13.43 -15.44 13.13
CA LEU A 343 -14.60 -15.31 12.24
C LEU A 343 -15.28 -16.64 11.91
N GLN A 344 -14.51 -17.74 11.86
CA GLN A 344 -15.07 -19.08 11.68
C GLN A 344 -15.65 -19.66 12.98
N SER A 345 -15.26 -19.14 14.15
CA SER A 345 -15.76 -19.57 15.47
C SER A 345 -16.99 -18.79 15.98
N LEU A 346 -17.21 -17.58 15.44
CA LEU A 346 -18.47 -16.81 15.54
C LEU A 346 -19.58 -17.57 14.85
#